data_AF-A0A5Q4T7R3-F1
#
_entry.id   AF-A0A5Q4T7R3-F1
#
_cell.length_a   1.000
_cell.length_b   1.000
_cell.length_c   1.000
_cell.angle_alpha   90.00
_cell.angle_beta   90.00
_cell.angle_gamma   90.00
#
_symmetry.space_group_name_H-M   'P 1'
#
loop_
_entity.id
_entity.type
_entity.pdbx_description
1 polymer ?
#
loop_
_entity_poly.entity_id
_entity_poly.type
_entity_poly.pdbx_seq_one_letter_code
_entity_poly.pdbx_strand_id
1 'polypeptide(L)'
;MEGDKLPNAVQESVIAGFVQTDQRELLAPFAERYFAAVKGVWESRSHEMAQQVAIGLYPALQVSQETLDATDAWLEAAQPNAALRRLVSESRAGVERALRAQAADAAAAR
;
A
#
# COMPACT_ATOMS: atom_id res chain seq x y z
N MET A 1 -12.46 28.64 -16.60
CA MET A 1 -12.12 27.24 -16.90
C MET A 1 -10.64 27.08 -16.67
N GLU A 2 -10.23 26.76 -15.46
CA GLU A 2 -8.82 26.54 -15.12
C GLU A 2 -8.81 25.55 -13.96
N GLY A 3 -8.34 24.32 -14.17
CA GLY A 3 -8.40 23.30 -13.13
C GLY A 3 -8.08 21.86 -13.52
N ASP A 4 -7.76 21.56 -14.77
CA ASP A 4 -7.75 20.15 -15.24
C ASP A 4 -6.42 19.64 -15.79
N LYS A 5 -5.32 20.42 -15.70
CA LYS A 5 -4.01 20.02 -16.27
C LYS A 5 -2.91 19.71 -15.25
N LEU A 6 -3.15 20.02 -13.96
CA LEU A 6 -2.29 19.61 -12.84
C LEU A 6 -2.45 18.16 -12.37
N PRO A 7 -3.61 17.48 -12.50
CA PRO A 7 -3.78 16.10 -12.01
C PRO A 7 -2.81 15.10 -12.65
N ASN A 8 -2.59 15.21 -13.97
CA ASN A 8 -1.81 14.22 -14.72
C ASN A 8 -0.31 14.30 -14.44
N ALA A 9 0.27 15.51 -14.34
CA ALA A 9 1.71 15.67 -14.07
C ALA A 9 2.09 15.22 -12.66
N VAL A 10 1.20 15.44 -11.69
CA VAL A 10 1.36 14.94 -10.31
C VAL A 10 1.18 13.42 -10.29
N GLN A 11 0.17 12.87 -10.99
CA GLN A 11 -0.01 11.42 -11.12
C GLN A 11 1.20 10.74 -11.79
N GLU A 12 1.72 11.27 -12.89
CA GLU A 12 2.91 10.71 -13.56
C GLU A 12 4.17 10.78 -12.69
N SER A 13 4.36 11.87 -11.95
CA SER A 13 5.51 12.03 -11.04
C SER A 13 5.46 11.05 -9.86
N VAL A 14 4.26 10.81 -9.33
CA VAL A 14 3.98 9.79 -8.31
C VAL A 14 4.27 8.40 -8.89
N ILE A 15 3.74 8.09 -10.07
CA ILE A 15 3.90 6.80 -10.78
C ILE A 15 5.38 6.50 -11.12
N ALA A 16 6.19 7.51 -11.48
CA ALA A 16 7.61 7.34 -11.77
C ALA A 16 8.47 7.20 -10.50
N GLY A 17 8.03 7.80 -9.38
CA GLY A 17 8.75 7.77 -8.10
C GLY A 17 8.73 6.41 -7.39
N PHE A 18 7.64 5.63 -7.51
CA PHE A 18 7.49 4.36 -6.78
C PHE A 18 8.34 3.20 -7.32
N VAL A 19 8.92 3.34 -8.52
CA VAL A 19 9.83 2.33 -9.10
C VAL A 19 11.28 2.55 -8.65
N GLN A 20 11.57 3.58 -7.84
CA GLN A 20 12.89 3.75 -7.22
C GLN A 20 12.98 2.92 -5.93
N THR A 21 13.47 1.70 -6.09
CA THR A 21 13.57 0.62 -5.09
C THR A 21 14.53 0.88 -3.91
N ASP A 22 15.00 2.12 -3.69
CA ASP A 22 16.20 2.37 -2.86
C ASP A 22 16.05 3.41 -1.73
N GLN A 23 14.82 3.69 -1.26
CA GLN A 23 14.63 4.60 -0.12
C GLN A 23 13.77 3.96 0.99
N ARG A 24 14.40 3.07 1.77
CA ARG A 24 13.86 2.45 2.99
C ARG A 24 13.79 3.38 4.19
N GLU A 25 14.24 4.62 4.08
CA GLU A 25 14.23 5.58 5.18
C GLU A 25 12.96 6.45 5.09
N LEU A 26 12.15 6.43 6.16
CA LEU A 26 10.83 7.06 6.34
C LEU A 26 9.63 6.17 5.98
N LEU A 27 9.46 5.06 6.73
CA LEU A 27 8.37 4.11 6.54
C LEU A 27 6.98 4.68 6.89
N ALA A 28 6.84 5.57 7.89
CA ALA A 28 5.54 6.13 8.27
C ALA A 28 4.85 6.93 7.13
N PRO A 29 5.51 7.91 6.47
CA PRO A 29 4.92 8.56 5.30
C PRO A 29 4.87 7.65 4.06
N PHE A 30 5.52 6.49 4.06
CA PHE A 30 5.49 5.57 2.93
C PHE A 30 4.13 4.85 2.79
N ALA A 31 3.48 4.46 3.89
CA ALA A 31 2.16 3.83 3.84
C ALA A 31 1.11 4.77 3.20
N GLU A 32 1.08 6.03 3.62
CA GLU A 32 0.19 7.05 3.06
C GLU A 32 0.42 7.24 1.55
N ARG A 33 1.69 7.36 1.16
CA ARG A 33 2.11 7.46 -0.24
C ARG A 33 1.67 6.25 -1.05
N TYR A 34 1.86 5.04 -0.53
CA TYR A 34 1.42 3.81 -1.17
C TYR A 34 -0.10 3.82 -1.43
N PHE A 35 -0.91 4.12 -0.42
CA PHE A 35 -2.37 4.14 -0.53
C PHE A 35 -2.88 5.25 -1.47
N ALA A 36 -2.20 6.40 -1.51
CA ALA A 36 -2.50 7.47 -2.45
C ALA A 36 -2.27 7.08 -3.92
N ALA A 37 -1.32 6.18 -4.19
CA ALA A 37 -0.86 5.88 -5.55
C ALA A 37 -1.37 4.54 -6.11
N VAL A 38 -1.55 3.52 -5.27
CA VAL A 38 -1.72 2.12 -5.73
C VAL A 38 -2.93 1.94 -6.66
N LYS A 39 -4.04 2.66 -6.43
CA LYS A 39 -5.21 2.62 -7.32
C LYS A 39 -4.90 3.16 -8.72
N GLY A 40 -4.24 4.31 -8.80
CA GLY A 40 -3.89 4.92 -10.09
C GLY A 40 -2.86 4.09 -10.87
N VAL A 41 -1.90 3.47 -10.17
CA VAL A 41 -0.96 2.52 -10.79
C VAL A 41 -1.71 1.30 -11.33
N TRP A 42 -2.65 0.77 -10.56
CA TRP A 42 -3.43 -0.39 -10.96
C TRP A 42 -4.27 -0.15 -12.23
N GLU A 43 -4.83 1.06 -12.37
CA GLU A 43 -5.66 1.44 -13.52
C GLU A 43 -4.83 1.77 -14.77
N SER A 44 -3.57 2.19 -14.61
CA SER A 44 -2.72 2.68 -15.72
C SER A 44 -1.70 1.66 -16.26
N ARG A 45 -1.38 0.61 -15.50
CA ARG A 45 -0.35 -0.37 -15.85
C ARG A 45 -0.95 -1.70 -16.33
N SER A 46 -0.10 -2.53 -16.95
CA SER A 46 -0.48 -3.90 -17.28
C SER A 46 -0.81 -4.68 -16.01
N HIS A 47 -1.68 -5.68 -16.13
CA HIS A 47 -2.14 -6.47 -14.98
C HIS A 47 -0.99 -7.08 -14.16
N GLU A 48 0.04 -7.59 -14.85
CA GLU A 48 1.23 -8.16 -14.22
C GLU A 48 2.03 -7.11 -13.42
N MET A 49 2.30 -5.95 -14.02
CA MET A 49 3.04 -4.87 -13.38
C MET A 49 2.25 -4.28 -12.20
N ALA A 50 0.95 -4.06 -12.39
CA ALA A 50 0.05 -3.59 -11.35
C ALA A 50 0.01 -4.54 -10.14
N GLN A 51 -0.01 -5.86 -10.39
CA GLN A 51 0.04 -6.87 -9.34
C GLN A 51 1.39 -6.84 -8.60
N GLN A 52 2.50 -6.78 -9.32
CA GLN A 52 3.83 -6.69 -8.71
C GLN A 52 3.96 -5.46 -7.81
N VAL A 53 3.44 -4.31 -8.24
CA VAL A 53 3.45 -3.08 -7.45
C VAL A 53 2.54 -3.18 -6.22
N ALA A 54 1.32 -3.67 -6.40
CA ALA A 54 0.35 -3.80 -5.30
C ALA A 54 0.83 -4.75 -4.19
N ILE A 55 1.54 -5.82 -4.55
CA ILE A 55 2.10 -6.75 -3.55
C ILE A 55 3.44 -6.23 -3.02
N GLY A 56 4.34 -5.81 -3.92
CA GLY A 56 5.73 -5.49 -3.60
C GLY A 56 5.91 -4.19 -2.83
N LEU A 57 5.01 -3.21 -3.02
CA LEU A 57 5.06 -1.93 -2.31
C LEU A 57 4.09 -1.84 -1.13
N TYR A 58 3.28 -2.87 -0.89
CA TYR A 58 2.45 -2.89 0.31
C TYR A 58 3.36 -2.78 1.56
N PRO A 59 3.01 -1.94 2.56
CA PRO A 59 3.84 -1.68 3.74
C PRO A 59 3.88 -2.87 4.73
N ALA A 60 4.14 -4.09 4.25
CA ALA A 60 4.18 -5.32 5.03
C ALA A 60 5.25 -5.30 6.14
N LEU A 61 6.31 -4.51 5.96
CA LEU A 61 7.38 -4.37 6.96
C LEU A 61 6.96 -3.50 8.15
N GLN A 62 5.89 -2.71 8.03
CA GLN A 62 5.31 -1.96 9.14
C GLN A 62 4.28 -2.83 9.85
N VAL A 63 4.79 -3.76 10.67
CA VAL A 63 3.94 -4.66 11.46
C VAL A 63 3.33 -3.89 12.63
N SER A 64 2.22 -3.20 12.39
CA SER A 64 1.53 -2.32 13.35
C SER A 64 0.02 -2.34 13.14
N GLN A 65 -0.75 -2.05 14.20
CA GLN A 65 -2.21 -1.91 14.09
C GLN A 65 -2.59 -0.74 13.17
N GLU A 66 -1.81 0.34 13.19
CA GLU A 66 -2.00 1.51 12.32
C GLU A 66 -1.95 1.13 10.82
N THR A 67 -1.08 0.21 10.44
CA THR A 67 -1.01 -0.32 9.06
C THR A 67 -2.29 -1.06 8.67
N LEU A 68 -2.86 -1.84 9.59
CA LEU A 68 -4.12 -2.55 9.37
C LEU A 68 -5.28 -1.57 9.20
N ASP A 69 -5.38 -0.60 10.10
CA ASP A 69 -6.44 0.41 10.12
C ASP A 69 -6.38 1.30 8.86
N ALA A 70 -5.16 1.70 8.45
CA ALA A 70 -4.95 2.44 7.21
C ALA A 70 -5.34 1.61 5.96
N THR A 71 -5.05 0.31 5.97
CA THR A 71 -5.44 -0.58 4.88
C THR A 71 -6.97 -0.68 4.78
N ASP A 72 -7.65 -0.85 5.91
CA ASP A 72 -9.11 -0.98 5.95
C ASP A 72 -9.78 0.32 5.53
N ALA A 73 -9.33 1.46 6.06
CA ALA A 73 -9.82 2.78 5.67
C ALA A 73 -9.67 3.02 4.16
N TRP A 74 -8.53 2.61 3.58
CA TRP A 74 -8.31 2.71 2.15
C TRP A 74 -9.22 1.78 1.33
N LEU A 75 -9.43 0.54 1.76
CA LEU A 75 -10.33 -0.40 1.08
C LEU A 75 -11.79 0.09 1.03
N GLU A 76 -12.23 0.77 2.08
CA GLU A 76 -13.56 1.40 2.16
C GLU A 76 -13.65 2.68 1.31
N ALA A 77 -12.64 3.55 1.37
CA ALA A 77 -12.66 4.82 0.65
C ALA A 77 -12.41 4.66 -0.86
N ALA A 78 -11.39 3.88 -1.24
CA ALA A 78 -10.96 3.76 -2.63
C ALA A 78 -11.84 2.81 -3.46
N GLN A 79 -12.57 1.91 -2.79
CA GLN A 79 -13.43 0.87 -3.38
C GLN A 79 -12.79 0.22 -4.62
N PRO A 80 -11.60 -0.39 -4.49
CA PRO A 80 -10.90 -0.97 -5.62
C PRO A 80 -11.68 -2.16 -6.19
N ASN A 81 -11.37 -2.52 -7.44
CA ASN A 81 -11.95 -3.71 -8.07
C ASN A 81 -11.61 -4.99 -7.27
N ALA A 82 -12.34 -6.09 -7.54
CA ALA A 82 -12.21 -7.32 -6.77
C ALA A 82 -10.77 -7.89 -6.74
N ALA A 83 -10.02 -7.74 -7.83
CA ALA A 83 -8.65 -8.24 -7.92
C ALA A 83 -7.68 -7.43 -7.04
N LEU A 84 -7.70 -6.10 -7.12
CA LEU A 84 -6.86 -5.25 -6.27
C LEU A 84 -7.26 -5.36 -4.79
N ARG A 85 -8.58 -5.38 -4.51
CA ARG A 85 -9.09 -5.63 -3.15
C ARG A 85 -8.51 -6.91 -2.57
N ARG A 86 -8.56 -8.00 -3.34
CA ARG A 86 -8.03 -9.30 -2.92
C ARG A 86 -6.54 -9.23 -2.57
N LEU A 87 -5.72 -8.65 -3.46
CA LEU A 87 -4.27 -8.55 -3.23
C LEU A 87 -3.94 -7.75 -1.96
N VAL A 88 -4.58 -6.60 -1.77
CA VAL A 88 -4.36 -5.75 -0.59
C VAL A 88 -4.84 -6.44 0.69
N SER A 89 -5.99 -7.12 0.67
CA SER A 89 -6.48 -7.89 1.80
C SER A 89 -5.60 -9.09 2.15
N GLU A 90 -5.05 -9.79 1.16
CA GLU A 90 -4.09 -10.88 1.38
C GLU A 90 -2.79 -10.37 2.03
N SER A 91 -2.26 -9.22 1.57
CA SER A 91 -1.09 -8.60 2.17
C SER A 91 -1.36 -8.13 3.61
N ARG A 92 -2.54 -7.57 3.89
CA ARG A 92 -3.01 -7.20 5.23
C ARG A 92 -3.03 -8.40 6.18
N ALA A 93 -3.53 -9.55 5.72
CA ALA A 93 -3.53 -10.78 6.52
C ALA A 93 -2.11 -11.24 6.89
N GLY A 94 -1.12 -10.95 6.05
CA GLY A 94 0.30 -11.13 6.36
C GLY A 94 0.74 -10.32 7.59
N VAL A 95 0.42 -9.02 7.61
CA VAL A 95 0.73 -8.10 8.71
C VAL A 95 0.02 -8.51 10.00
N GLU A 96 -1.26 -8.86 9.90
CA GLU A 96 -2.05 -9.31 11.05
C GLU A 96 -1.45 -10.58 11.71
N ARG A 97 -1.00 -11.54 10.90
CA ARG A 97 -0.31 -12.73 11.43
C ARG A 97 1.01 -12.37 12.11
N ALA A 98 1.79 -11.46 11.52
CA ALA A 98 3.05 -11.02 12.10
C ALA A 98 2.85 -10.30 13.45
N LEU A 99 1.81 -9.47 13.58
CA LEU A 99 1.44 -8.84 14.85
C LEU A 99 1.08 -9.86 15.94
N ARG A 100 0.27 -10.86 15.60
CA ARG A 100 -0.10 -11.92 16.53
C ARG A 100 1.10 -12.75 16.97
N ALA A 101 2.01 -13.05 16.04
CA ALA A 101 3.25 -13.77 16.35
C ALA A 101 4.13 -12.96 17.32
N GLN A 102 4.35 -11.66 17.07
CA GLN A 102 5.10 -10.79 17.97
C GLN A 102 4.49 -10.71 19.37
N ALA A 103 3.15 -10.63 19.47
CA ALA A 103 2.46 -10.62 20.76
C ALA A 103 2.61 -11.94 21.51
N ALA A 104 2.54 -13.08 20.81
CA ALA A 104 2.76 -14.40 21.39
C ALA A 104 4.20 -14.59 21.88
N ASP A 105 5.19 -14.19 21.07
CA ASP A 105 6.61 -14.26 21.43
C ASP A 105 6.91 -13.40 22.66
N ALA A 106 6.35 -12.18 22.72
CA ALA A 106 6.50 -11.29 23.88
C ALA A 106 5.83 -11.85 25.16
N ALA A 107 4.75 -12.60 25.02
CA ALA A 107 4.08 -13.26 26.15
C ALA A 107 4.85 -14.51 26.62
N ALA A 108 5.47 -15.25 25.70
CA ALA A 108 6.29 -16.42 26.03
C ALA A 108 7.66 -16.06 26.63
N ALA A 109 8.15 -14.84 26.38
CA ALA A 109 9.39 -14.31 26.94
C ALA A 109 9.22 -13.66 28.34
N ARG A 110 8.00 -13.65 28.90
CA ARG A 110 7.69 -13.22 30.27
C ARG A 110 7.56 -14.40 31.20
#